data_AF-A0A078AL15-F1
#
_entry.id   AF-A0A078AL15-F1
#
_cell.length_a   1.000
_cell.length_b   1.000
_cell.length_c   1.000
_cell.angle_alpha   90.00
_cell.angle_beta   90.00
_cell.angle_gamma   90.00
#
_symmetry.space_group_name_H-M   'P 1'
#
loop_
_entity.id
_entity.type
_entity.pdbx_description
1 polymer ?
#
loop_
_entity_poly.entity_id
_entity_poly.type
_entity_poly.pdbx_seq_one_letter_code
_entity_poly.pdbx_strand_id
1 'polypeptide(L)'
;MFLSKLFARQLNLQTIQKSNLPSRAFSRADIKKTLDPKQIGRRDFLHNEITNNPEFFKAYPHYQAIFGISEDGQEINEMNQYNHEILTNLKDGASKEVPFFNSLLHQQNHYLATEDKEEIIRDNEKHFVESYESPVGPLKYMNRKEIIKIHQIIDKKMQELEDSGLTRDEILYDRQVLTFDIFNSLLQQTGIPLADDPFFQFVKNSKAAREMLIKPNEEFTAERVIEKALRQDIGPDPTLALNRVDYQFEDKNNLMFHEHEYKKKYRDKDPALNPEAYFYDNKLLERRKREIDFSQEKPATFINRPLSRSQLRRKLMRNLRKKDIDWKDTPLLVKFLNSTGKIMNRFQTRLKTSVQRKLAKTIKKIRDLNLISHVGLIKPTDKIPMGSFMEDLEEMHKKTIDPVTGRLFLKHSLQDDLPTKEKRVKEILEDRFSHVENIQDFNADEKSQARAQVIREMTLDDEKLIPNRKQRNWLAAQAHILEKEGILHMGAKEAYEETYEQLKKLDPTPGSMFEMFIAEKSLNINRIDEFHAERGLKVLHQKAEYATLQQDESDKEIRSRIQKIMAEYADPSFNKVYKHENELTQKWDIRSKERRTANQ
;
A
#
# COMPACT_ATOMS: atom_id res chain seq x y z
N MET A 1 0.54 49.09 4.86
CA MET A 1 -0.78 49.73 4.62
C MET A 1 -1.94 48.75 4.36
N PHE A 2 -1.71 47.48 4.02
CA PHE A 2 -2.80 46.49 3.84
C PHE A 2 -3.32 45.86 5.16
N LEU A 3 -2.49 45.87 6.23
CA LEU A 3 -2.84 45.28 7.54
C LEU A 3 -3.77 46.16 8.40
N SER A 4 -3.87 47.47 8.16
CA SER A 4 -4.75 48.34 8.96
C SER A 4 -6.23 48.29 8.54
N LYS A 5 -6.55 47.80 7.33
CA LYS A 5 -7.94 47.64 6.86
C LYS A 5 -8.61 46.36 7.37
N LEU A 6 -7.84 45.36 7.80
CA LEU A 6 -8.38 44.11 8.36
C LEU A 6 -8.82 44.28 9.82
N PHE A 7 -8.11 45.08 10.61
CA PHE A 7 -8.49 45.38 12.00
C PHE A 7 -9.72 46.30 12.12
N ALA A 8 -9.98 47.16 11.13
CA ALA A 8 -11.16 48.02 11.13
C ALA A 8 -12.50 47.28 10.89
N ARG A 9 -12.46 46.01 10.45
CA ARG A 9 -13.68 45.18 10.28
C ARG A 9 -14.10 44.44 11.55
N GLN A 10 -13.21 44.28 12.53
CA GLN A 10 -13.54 43.61 13.80
C GLN A 10 -14.25 44.51 14.81
N LEU A 11 -14.14 45.84 14.68
CA LEU A 11 -14.76 46.79 15.62
C LEU A 11 -16.21 47.16 15.28
N ASN A 12 -16.74 46.74 14.13
CA ASN A 12 -18.13 47.04 13.73
C ASN A 12 -19.16 45.95 14.11
N LEU A 13 -18.76 44.96 14.92
CA LEU A 13 -19.67 43.93 15.45
C LEU A 13 -20.24 44.26 16.84
N GLN A 14 -19.81 45.37 17.47
CA GLN A 14 -20.32 45.77 18.79
C GLN A 14 -21.54 46.72 18.73
N THR A 15 -21.92 47.22 17.56
CA THR A 15 -23.06 48.15 17.38
C THR A 15 -24.35 47.49 16.88
N ILE A 16 -24.42 46.16 16.82
CA ILE A 16 -25.68 45.42 16.62
C ILE A 16 -26.15 44.82 17.95
N GLN A 17 -26.32 45.69 18.95
CA GLN A 17 -27.10 45.37 20.14
C GLN A 17 -28.25 46.37 20.23
N LYS A 18 -29.47 45.84 20.33
CA LYS A 18 -30.75 46.53 20.63
C LYS A 18 -31.62 47.01 19.46
N SER A 19 -31.76 46.21 18.40
CA SER A 19 -33.06 46.18 17.69
C SER A 19 -33.90 45.05 18.30
N ASN A 20 -35.00 45.39 18.95
CA ASN A 20 -36.00 44.45 19.47
C ASN A 20 -36.53 43.57 18.33
N LEU A 21 -35.91 42.40 18.14
CA LEU A 21 -36.47 41.33 17.32
C LEU A 21 -37.67 40.75 18.08
N PRO A 22 -38.83 40.57 17.44
CA PRO A 22 -39.99 39.98 18.08
C PRO A 22 -39.62 38.57 18.54
N SER A 23 -39.88 38.28 19.82
CA SER A 23 -39.78 36.97 20.46
C SER A 23 -40.86 36.03 19.89
N ARG A 24 -40.82 35.77 18.59
CA ARG A 24 -41.50 34.62 18.02
C ARG A 24 -40.67 33.41 18.41
N ALA A 25 -41.24 32.57 19.28
CA ALA A 25 -40.70 31.24 19.54
C ALA A 25 -40.67 30.50 18.20
N PHE A 26 -39.51 30.48 17.55
CA PHE A 26 -39.31 29.64 16.37
C PHE A 26 -39.54 28.20 16.82
N SER A 27 -40.53 27.54 16.25
CA SER A 27 -40.73 26.12 16.51
C SER A 27 -39.47 25.37 16.09
N ARG A 28 -39.14 24.24 16.73
CA ARG A 28 -38.03 23.37 16.29
C ARG A 28 -38.13 22.99 14.80
N ALA A 29 -39.33 23.04 14.21
CA ALA A 29 -39.56 22.81 12.79
C ALA A 29 -39.11 23.98 11.90
N ASP A 30 -39.24 25.23 12.35
CA ASP A 30 -38.86 26.42 11.59
C ASP A 30 -37.34 26.63 11.57
N ILE A 31 -36.65 26.22 12.64
CA ILE A 31 -35.17 26.20 12.70
C ILE A 31 -34.62 25.11 11.77
N LYS A 32 -35.28 23.95 11.69
CA LYS A 32 -34.88 22.87 10.76
C LYS A 32 -35.12 23.21 9.29
N LYS A 33 -36.11 24.04 8.97
CA LYS A 33 -36.36 24.51 7.59
C LYS A 33 -35.41 25.61 7.12
N THR A 34 -34.81 26.37 8.04
CA THR A 34 -33.93 27.51 7.72
C THR A 34 -32.44 27.17 7.73
N LEU A 35 -32.05 26.06 8.36
CA LEU A 35 -30.67 25.56 8.31
C LEU A 35 -30.41 24.87 6.97
N ASP A 36 -29.35 25.30 6.27
CA ASP A 36 -28.87 24.62 5.07
C ASP A 36 -28.71 23.12 5.35
N PRO A 37 -29.19 22.21 4.48
CA PRO A 37 -29.04 20.76 4.67
C PRO A 37 -27.57 20.35 4.83
N LYS A 38 -26.64 21.13 4.26
CA LYS A 38 -25.19 20.98 4.46
C LYS A 38 -24.74 21.24 5.90
N GLN A 39 -25.39 22.15 6.63
CA GLN A 39 -25.08 22.45 8.03
C GLN A 39 -25.69 21.43 9.00
N ILE A 40 -26.90 20.94 8.71
CA ILE A 40 -27.53 19.86 9.49
C ILE A 40 -26.65 18.61 9.42
N GLY A 41 -26.21 18.24 8.22
CA GLY A 41 -25.29 17.12 8.03
C GLY A 41 -23.96 17.27 8.80
N ARG A 42 -23.42 18.49 8.94
CA ARG A 42 -22.18 18.73 9.70
C ARG A 42 -22.34 18.54 11.21
N ARG A 43 -23.49 18.91 11.79
CA ARG A 43 -23.74 18.71 13.23
C ARG A 43 -23.90 17.24 13.56
N ASP A 44 -24.69 16.53 12.76
CA ASP A 44 -24.91 15.09 12.94
C ASP A 44 -23.62 14.31 12.68
N PHE A 45 -22.81 14.75 11.71
CA PHE A 45 -21.45 14.27 11.48
C PHE A 45 -20.56 14.43 12.72
N LEU A 46 -20.42 15.66 13.24
CA LEU A 46 -19.56 15.91 14.41
C LEU A 46 -20.06 15.12 15.62
N HIS A 47 -21.36 15.04 15.83
CA HIS A 47 -21.94 14.26 16.91
C HIS A 47 -21.62 12.76 16.78
N ASN A 48 -21.78 12.20 15.57
CA ASN A 48 -21.45 10.80 15.30
C ASN A 48 -19.95 10.52 15.47
N GLU A 49 -19.07 11.42 15.02
CA GLU A 49 -17.63 11.23 15.17
C GLU A 49 -17.18 11.38 16.62
N ILE A 50 -17.66 12.40 17.34
CA ILE A 50 -17.39 12.57 18.77
C ILE A 50 -17.86 11.35 19.58
N THR A 51 -18.98 10.73 19.19
CA THR A 51 -19.55 9.60 19.94
C THR A 51 -18.89 8.26 19.61
N ASN A 52 -18.45 8.05 18.36
CA ASN A 52 -17.99 6.74 17.89
C ASN A 52 -16.49 6.65 17.62
N ASN A 53 -15.78 7.77 17.52
CA ASN A 53 -14.34 7.79 17.24
C ASN A 53 -13.54 8.01 18.55
N PRO A 54 -12.88 6.98 19.10
CA PRO A 54 -12.06 7.13 20.31
C PRO A 54 -10.81 7.99 20.08
N GLU A 55 -10.37 8.20 18.83
CA GLU A 55 -9.21 9.00 18.46
C GLU A 55 -9.59 10.33 17.78
N PHE A 56 -10.75 10.89 18.11
CA PHE A 56 -11.30 12.10 17.48
C PHE A 56 -10.30 13.27 17.38
N PHE A 57 -9.52 13.53 18.44
CA PHE A 57 -8.58 14.66 18.44
C PHE A 57 -7.35 14.43 17.57
N LYS A 58 -6.91 13.18 17.40
CA LYS A 58 -5.86 12.85 16.41
C LYS A 58 -6.38 13.09 14.99
N ALA A 59 -7.63 12.68 14.72
CA ALA A 59 -8.27 12.89 13.43
C ALA A 59 -8.55 14.37 13.12
N TYR A 60 -8.81 15.19 14.14
CA TYR A 60 -9.10 16.61 13.98
C TYR A 60 -8.34 17.50 14.98
N PRO A 61 -7.02 17.68 14.79
CA PRO A 61 -6.20 18.43 15.75
C PRO A 61 -6.63 19.90 15.88
N HIS A 62 -7.23 20.48 14.84
CA HIS A 62 -7.74 21.86 14.87
C HIS A 62 -8.90 22.11 15.84
N TYR A 63 -9.63 21.06 16.26
CA TYR A 63 -10.67 21.22 17.29
C TYR A 63 -10.08 21.24 18.71
N GLN A 64 -8.85 20.78 18.92
CA GLN A 64 -8.21 20.74 20.24
C GLN A 64 -8.16 22.12 20.89
N ALA A 65 -7.84 23.16 20.10
CA ALA A 65 -7.84 24.55 20.54
C ALA A 65 -9.23 25.07 20.94
N ILE A 66 -10.29 24.58 20.28
CA ILE A 66 -11.68 24.98 20.57
C ILE A 66 -12.16 24.38 21.89
N PHE A 67 -11.75 23.14 22.19
CA PHE A 67 -12.07 22.48 23.45
C PHE A 67 -11.13 22.86 24.60
N GLY A 68 -10.10 23.69 24.34
CA GLY A 68 -9.17 24.16 25.36
C GLY A 68 -8.38 23.03 26.02
N ILE A 69 -7.99 22.02 25.24
CA ILE A 69 -7.17 20.89 25.69
C ILE A 69 -5.71 21.22 25.33
N SER A 70 -4.82 21.31 26.32
CA SER A 70 -3.38 21.48 26.07
C SER A 70 -2.78 20.22 25.44
N GLU A 71 -1.78 20.37 24.58
CA GLU A 71 -1.11 19.24 23.89
C GLU A 71 -0.52 18.21 24.86
N ASP A 72 -0.07 18.67 26.03
CA ASP A 72 0.56 17.82 27.05
C ASP A 72 -0.43 17.07 27.95
N GLY A 73 -1.75 17.36 27.86
CA GLY A 73 -2.79 16.70 28.66
C GLY A 73 -2.72 16.93 30.18
N GLN A 74 -1.74 17.71 30.67
CA GLN A 74 -1.47 17.88 32.10
C GLN A 74 -2.27 18.99 32.78
N GLU A 75 -2.84 19.93 32.00
CA GLU A 75 -3.63 21.04 32.54
C GLU A 75 -5.02 21.08 31.90
N ILE A 76 -5.88 20.14 32.31
CA ILE A 76 -7.29 20.17 31.94
C ILE A 76 -8.03 20.99 33.00
N ASN A 77 -8.51 22.17 32.62
CA ASN A 77 -9.42 22.99 33.43
C ASN A 77 -10.61 22.12 33.92
N GLU A 78 -11.04 22.23 35.17
CA GLU A 78 -12.02 21.29 35.78
C GLU A 78 -13.34 21.18 34.99
N MET A 79 -13.75 22.26 34.32
CA MET A 79 -14.93 22.28 33.44
C MET A 79 -14.73 21.46 32.15
N ASN A 80 -13.48 21.29 31.71
CA ASN A 80 -13.08 20.49 30.55
C ASN A 80 -12.75 19.03 30.91
N GLN A 81 -12.49 18.70 32.18
CA GLN A 81 -12.27 17.31 32.61
C GLN A 81 -13.53 16.46 32.40
N TYR A 82 -14.73 17.03 32.61
CA TYR A 82 -15.99 16.33 32.36
C TYR A 82 -16.18 15.98 30.87
N ASN A 83 -15.76 16.86 29.97
CA ASN A 83 -15.79 16.60 28.53
C ASN A 83 -14.68 15.62 28.12
N HIS A 84 -13.49 15.72 28.72
CA HIS A 84 -12.39 14.80 28.44
C HIS A 84 -12.73 13.37 28.88
N GLU A 85 -13.33 13.17 30.06
CA GLU A 85 -13.78 11.83 30.47
C GLU A 85 -14.87 11.26 29.55
N ILE A 86 -15.80 12.09 29.04
CA ILE A 86 -16.78 11.65 28.04
C ILE A 86 -16.10 11.23 26.74
N LEU A 87 -14.98 11.87 26.37
CA LEU A 87 -14.27 11.67 25.11
C LEU A 87 -13.22 10.55 25.18
N THR A 88 -12.53 10.37 26.31
CA THR A 88 -11.50 9.33 26.49
C THR A 88 -12.03 8.06 27.12
N ASN A 89 -13.18 8.10 27.81
CA ASN A 89 -13.87 6.92 28.30
C ASN A 89 -15.06 6.58 27.40
N LEU A 90 -14.80 6.31 26.11
CA LEU A 90 -15.56 5.30 25.37
C LEU A 90 -15.31 3.95 26.07
N LYS A 91 -15.80 3.82 27.31
CA LYS A 91 -15.85 2.55 28.03
C LYS A 91 -16.72 1.69 27.15
N ASP A 92 -16.10 0.68 26.55
CA ASP A 92 -16.82 -0.38 25.89
C ASP A 92 -17.99 -0.72 26.80
N GLY A 93 -19.21 -0.55 26.28
CA GLY A 93 -20.42 -0.94 26.98
C GLY A 93 -20.49 -2.47 27.09
N ALA A 94 -19.36 -3.15 27.36
CA ALA A 94 -19.16 -4.58 27.39
C ALA A 94 -20.08 -5.27 28.42
N SER A 95 -20.68 -4.50 29.34
CA SER A 95 -21.68 -4.98 30.28
C SER A 95 -23.13 -4.65 29.89
N LYS A 96 -23.40 -4.00 28.74
CA LYS A 96 -24.76 -3.75 28.29
C LYS A 96 -25.35 -5.06 27.78
N GLU A 97 -26.47 -5.48 28.39
CA GLU A 97 -27.25 -6.61 27.93
C GLU A 97 -27.77 -6.32 26.51
N VAL A 98 -27.17 -6.97 25.51
CA VAL A 98 -27.64 -6.91 24.13
C VAL A 98 -28.77 -7.92 23.96
N PRO A 99 -29.94 -7.54 23.41
CA PRO A 99 -31.01 -8.49 23.11
C PRO A 99 -30.49 -9.67 22.30
N PHE A 100 -30.89 -10.89 22.66
CA PHE A 100 -30.39 -12.13 22.05
C PHE A 100 -30.40 -12.11 20.51
N PHE A 101 -31.48 -11.66 19.89
CA PHE A 101 -31.55 -11.61 18.43
C PHE A 101 -30.62 -10.56 17.80
N ASN A 102 -30.37 -9.45 18.48
CA ASN A 102 -29.44 -8.42 18.01
C ASN A 102 -27.99 -8.85 18.19
N SER A 103 -27.71 -9.63 19.25
CA SER A 103 -26.35 -10.14 19.47
C SER A 103 -25.95 -11.12 18.38
N LEU A 104 -26.88 -11.89 17.79
CA LEU A 104 -26.59 -12.80 16.65
C LEU A 104 -25.97 -12.10 15.43
N LEU A 105 -26.17 -10.79 15.26
CA LEU A 105 -25.59 -9.98 14.18
C LEU A 105 -24.21 -9.41 14.54
N HIS A 106 -23.77 -9.52 15.80
CA HIS A 106 -22.48 -8.99 16.23
C HIS A 106 -21.34 -9.89 15.73
N GLN A 107 -20.25 -9.25 15.31
CA GLN A 107 -19.03 -9.93 14.91
C GLN A 107 -18.19 -10.30 16.14
N GLN A 108 -17.56 -11.47 16.09
CA GLN A 108 -16.54 -11.88 17.03
C GLN A 108 -15.24 -11.12 16.70
N ASN A 109 -14.91 -10.10 17.50
CA ASN A 109 -13.68 -9.32 17.32
C ASN A 109 -12.40 -10.08 17.74
N HIS A 110 -12.54 -11.26 18.37
CA HIS A 110 -11.42 -11.96 19.00
C HIS A 110 -10.32 -12.42 18.04
N TYR A 111 -10.66 -12.71 16.77
CA TYR A 111 -9.67 -13.19 15.79
C TYR A 111 -8.76 -12.10 15.22
N LEU A 112 -9.10 -10.83 15.46
CA LEU A 112 -8.36 -9.67 14.94
C LEU A 112 -7.41 -9.06 15.97
N ALA A 113 -7.49 -9.48 17.23
CA ALA A 113 -6.58 -9.02 18.26
C ALA A 113 -5.22 -9.72 18.10
N THR A 114 -4.36 -9.16 17.27
CA THR A 114 -2.94 -9.47 17.27
C THR A 114 -2.40 -9.20 18.68
N GLU A 115 -1.64 -10.12 19.27
CA GLU A 115 -1.01 -9.89 20.59
C GLU A 115 -0.08 -8.66 20.56
N ASP A 116 0.36 -8.27 19.36
CA ASP A 116 1.18 -7.09 19.09
C ASP A 116 0.38 -5.79 19.30
N LYS A 117 0.60 -5.16 20.45
CA LYS A 117 0.04 -3.83 20.80
C LYS A 117 0.28 -2.77 19.71
N GLU A 118 1.43 -2.83 19.03
CA GLU A 118 1.76 -1.90 17.95
C GLU A 118 0.82 -2.05 16.74
N GLU A 119 0.43 -3.27 16.40
CA GLU A 119 -0.50 -3.54 15.30
C GLU A 119 -1.91 -3.05 15.65
N ILE A 120 -2.32 -3.22 16.90
CA ILE A 120 -3.61 -2.68 17.40
C ILE A 120 -3.62 -1.15 17.31
N ILE A 121 -2.57 -0.47 17.77
CA ILE A 121 -2.48 1.00 17.72
C ILE A 121 -2.56 1.47 16.27
N ARG A 122 -1.82 0.82 15.36
CA ARG A 122 -1.83 1.18 13.95
C ARG A 122 -3.16 0.89 13.28
N ASP A 123 -3.76 -0.25 13.56
CA ASP A 123 -5.09 -0.56 13.03
C ASP A 123 -6.07 0.51 13.51
N ASN A 124 -6.04 0.90 14.78
CA ASN A 124 -6.83 2.02 15.26
C ASN A 124 -6.54 3.31 14.49
N GLU A 125 -5.28 3.71 14.34
CA GLU A 125 -4.92 4.93 13.59
C GLU A 125 -5.39 4.88 12.13
N LYS A 126 -5.24 3.73 11.47
CA LYS A 126 -5.75 3.49 10.12
C LYS A 126 -7.27 3.60 10.03
N HIS A 127 -7.98 3.14 11.06
CA HIS A 127 -9.45 3.16 11.10
C HIS A 127 -10.02 4.50 11.58
N PHE A 128 -9.27 5.30 12.31
CA PHE A 128 -9.82 6.46 13.01
C PHE A 128 -9.18 7.78 12.63
N VAL A 129 -7.99 7.79 12.02
CA VAL A 129 -7.19 8.99 11.76
C VAL A 129 -6.82 9.12 10.28
N GLU A 130 -6.18 8.11 9.68
CA GLU A 130 -5.51 8.21 8.37
C GLU A 130 -6.40 8.80 7.27
N SER A 131 -7.65 8.35 7.18
CA SER A 131 -8.58 8.79 6.14
C SER A 131 -9.09 10.22 6.31
N TYR A 132 -9.06 10.76 7.53
CA TYR A 132 -9.51 12.13 7.82
C TYR A 132 -8.46 13.17 7.43
N GLU A 133 -7.18 12.76 7.43
CA GLU A 133 -6.07 13.60 6.95
C GLU A 133 -5.95 13.56 5.42
N SER A 134 -6.47 12.51 4.77
CA SER A 134 -6.50 12.41 3.32
C SER A 134 -7.34 13.52 2.68
N PRO A 135 -6.90 14.10 1.55
CA PRO A 135 -7.65 15.15 0.86
C PRO A 135 -9.03 14.69 0.37
N VAL A 136 -9.23 13.37 0.20
CA VAL A 136 -10.49 12.78 -0.24
C VAL A 136 -11.45 12.56 0.93
N GLY A 137 -10.91 12.27 2.12
CA GLY A 137 -11.68 11.88 3.29
C GLY A 137 -12.04 10.38 3.33
N PRO A 138 -12.70 9.92 4.40
CA PRO A 138 -13.17 8.54 4.56
C PRO A 138 -14.32 8.18 3.61
N LEU A 139 -14.43 6.89 3.27
CA LEU A 139 -15.51 6.34 2.43
C LEU A 139 -16.92 6.75 2.91
N LYS A 140 -17.15 6.75 4.23
CA LYS A 140 -18.43 7.10 4.86
C LYS A 140 -18.98 8.47 4.44
N TYR A 141 -18.11 9.44 4.16
CA TYR A 141 -18.49 10.81 3.84
C TYR A 141 -18.11 11.24 2.42
N MET A 142 -17.55 10.31 1.65
CA MET A 142 -17.11 10.55 0.29
C MET A 142 -18.28 10.86 -0.65
N ASN A 143 -18.06 11.75 -1.61
CA ASN A 143 -19.09 12.09 -2.59
C ASN A 143 -19.32 10.93 -3.55
N ARG A 144 -20.59 10.57 -3.81
CA ARG A 144 -20.96 9.50 -4.75
C ARG A 144 -20.34 9.66 -6.14
N LYS A 145 -20.17 10.91 -6.61
CA LYS A 145 -19.52 11.19 -7.91
C LYS A 145 -18.06 10.76 -7.93
N GLU A 146 -17.35 10.92 -6.81
CA GLU A 146 -15.95 10.53 -6.69
C GLU A 146 -15.82 9.00 -6.56
N ILE A 147 -16.69 8.37 -5.77
CA ILE A 147 -16.79 6.90 -5.69
C ILE A 147 -16.97 6.29 -7.09
N ILE A 148 -17.86 6.86 -7.91
CA ILE A 148 -18.08 6.41 -9.30
C ILE A 148 -16.81 6.54 -10.15
N LYS A 149 -16.07 7.65 -10.02
CA LYS A 149 -14.80 7.84 -10.75
C LYS A 149 -13.77 6.79 -10.33
N ILE A 150 -13.66 6.52 -9.03
CA ILE A 150 -12.72 5.51 -8.53
C ILE A 150 -13.10 4.12 -9.02
N HIS A 151 -14.39 3.78 -9.05
CA HIS A 151 -14.84 2.52 -9.66
C HIS A 151 -14.45 2.40 -11.14
N GLN A 152 -14.52 3.47 -11.94
CA GLN A 152 -14.09 3.43 -13.34
C GLN A 152 -12.58 3.16 -13.46
N ILE A 153 -11.78 3.74 -12.56
CA ILE A 153 -10.34 3.48 -12.51
C ILE A 153 -10.08 2.01 -12.11
N ILE A 154 -10.82 1.48 -11.14
CA ILE A 154 -10.75 0.07 -10.75
C ILE A 154 -11.11 -0.85 -11.92
N ASP A 155 -12.21 -0.58 -12.63
CA ASP A 155 -12.66 -1.37 -13.78
C ASP A 155 -11.56 -1.45 -14.85
N LYS A 156 -10.94 -0.29 -15.17
CA LYS A 156 -9.87 -0.20 -16.15
C LYS A 156 -8.64 -1.01 -15.71
N LYS A 157 -8.15 -0.79 -14.49
CA LYS A 157 -6.95 -1.50 -13.98
C LYS A 157 -7.19 -3.01 -13.83
N MET A 158 -8.37 -3.43 -13.38
CA MET A 158 -8.69 -4.86 -13.27
C MET A 158 -8.78 -5.53 -14.65
N GLN A 159 -9.29 -4.82 -15.66
CA GLN A 159 -9.28 -5.31 -17.04
C GLN A 159 -7.85 -5.45 -17.59
N GLU A 160 -6.99 -4.46 -17.37
CA GLU A 160 -5.57 -4.52 -17.77
C GLU A 160 -4.84 -5.71 -17.12
N LEU A 161 -5.13 -6.01 -15.85
CA LEU A 161 -4.57 -7.18 -15.16
C LEU A 161 -5.11 -8.50 -15.72
N GLU A 162 -6.38 -8.59 -16.10
CA GLU A 162 -6.92 -9.78 -16.76
C GLU A 162 -6.36 -9.99 -18.16
N ASP A 163 -6.24 -8.91 -18.94
CA ASP A 163 -5.72 -8.94 -20.31
C ASP A 163 -4.26 -9.41 -20.35
N SER A 164 -3.53 -9.27 -19.24
CA SER A 164 -2.18 -9.83 -19.10
C SER A 164 -2.14 -11.37 -19.17
N GLY A 165 -3.26 -12.04 -18.85
CA GLY A 165 -3.35 -13.49 -18.78
C GLY A 165 -2.54 -14.12 -17.64
N LEU A 166 -1.94 -13.31 -16.76
CA LEU A 166 -1.12 -13.77 -15.65
C LEU A 166 -1.98 -14.27 -14.48
N THR A 167 -1.39 -15.14 -13.68
CA THR A 167 -1.98 -15.58 -12.42
C THR A 167 -1.64 -14.59 -11.30
N ARG A 168 -2.43 -14.65 -10.23
CA ARG A 168 -2.27 -13.80 -9.04
C ARG A 168 -0.86 -13.85 -8.43
N ASP A 169 -0.31 -15.04 -8.29
CA ASP A 169 0.99 -15.25 -7.65
C ASP A 169 2.13 -14.79 -8.56
N GLU A 170 1.97 -14.86 -9.88
CA GLU A 170 2.95 -14.34 -10.86
C GLU A 170 3.00 -12.81 -10.86
N ILE A 171 1.87 -12.14 -10.58
CA ILE A 171 1.81 -10.68 -10.47
C ILE A 171 2.44 -10.21 -9.15
N LEU A 172 2.16 -10.91 -8.05
CA LEU A 172 2.63 -10.49 -6.72
C LEU A 172 4.08 -10.86 -6.44
N TYR A 173 4.54 -11.97 -6.99
CA TYR A 173 5.87 -12.49 -6.75
C TYR A 173 6.61 -12.60 -8.07
N ASP A 174 7.78 -11.94 -8.14
CA ASP A 174 8.80 -12.14 -9.18
C ASP A 174 9.43 -13.53 -9.07
N ARG A 175 8.61 -14.57 -8.93
CA ARG A 175 9.05 -15.94 -9.01
C ARG A 175 9.22 -16.21 -10.49
N GLN A 176 10.33 -15.72 -11.05
CA GLN A 176 10.89 -16.28 -12.26
C GLN A 176 11.05 -17.77 -11.97
N VAL A 177 10.06 -18.55 -12.40
CA VAL A 177 10.14 -20.00 -12.43
C VAL A 177 11.32 -20.24 -13.36
N LEU A 178 12.50 -20.50 -12.80
CA LEU A 178 13.67 -20.90 -13.57
C LEU A 178 13.24 -22.18 -14.28
N THR A 179 12.78 -22.02 -15.52
CA THR A 179 12.04 -22.97 -16.36
C THR A 179 12.88 -24.18 -16.77
N PHE A 180 14.07 -24.35 -16.19
CA PHE A 180 14.96 -25.44 -16.54
C PHE A 180 14.47 -26.81 -16.04
N ASP A 181 13.53 -26.87 -15.09
CA ASP A 181 12.90 -28.12 -14.65
C ASP A 181 11.40 -28.14 -15.03
N ILE A 182 11.11 -28.24 -16.33
CA ILE A 182 9.75 -28.37 -16.94
C ILE A 182 8.89 -29.43 -16.22
N PHE A 183 9.50 -30.48 -15.68
CA PHE A 183 8.79 -31.56 -14.99
C PHE A 183 8.34 -31.23 -13.56
N ASN A 184 8.94 -30.25 -12.90
CA ASN A 184 8.52 -29.81 -11.56
C ASN A 184 7.62 -28.57 -11.58
N SER A 185 7.61 -27.78 -12.67
CA SER A 185 6.69 -26.64 -12.79
C SER A 185 5.23 -27.09 -12.89
N LEU A 186 4.96 -28.30 -13.39
CA LEU A 186 3.62 -28.90 -13.41
C LEU A 186 3.05 -29.22 -12.01
N LEU A 187 3.90 -29.24 -10.98
CA LEU A 187 3.50 -29.51 -9.58
C LEU A 187 3.58 -28.28 -8.69
N GLN A 188 4.31 -27.24 -9.08
CA GLN A 188 4.13 -25.92 -8.49
C GLN A 188 2.84 -25.38 -9.09
N GLN A 189 1.78 -25.35 -8.29
CA GLN A 189 0.49 -24.81 -8.68
C GLN A 189 0.72 -23.38 -9.19
N THR A 190 0.83 -23.22 -10.51
CA THR A 190 0.53 -21.95 -11.15
C THR A 190 -0.88 -21.62 -10.70
N GLY A 191 -1.09 -20.43 -10.15
CA GLY A 191 -2.38 -20.02 -9.63
C GLY A 191 -3.48 -20.15 -10.69
N ILE A 192 -4.72 -19.95 -10.28
CA ILE A 192 -5.81 -19.82 -11.25
C ILE A 192 -5.60 -18.48 -12.00
N PRO A 193 -5.74 -18.45 -13.34
CA PRO A 193 -5.72 -17.20 -14.10
C PRO A 193 -6.78 -16.23 -13.58
N LEU A 194 -6.51 -14.91 -13.62
CA LEU A 194 -7.44 -13.91 -13.06
C LEU A 194 -8.83 -13.92 -13.72
N ALA A 195 -8.91 -14.30 -14.99
CA ALA A 195 -10.18 -14.48 -15.69
C ALA A 195 -11.07 -15.58 -15.08
N ASP A 196 -10.43 -16.64 -14.56
CA ASP A 196 -11.10 -17.80 -13.98
C ASP A 196 -11.21 -17.72 -12.44
N ASP A 197 -10.56 -16.75 -11.78
CA ASP A 197 -10.64 -16.58 -10.33
C ASP A 197 -12.02 -15.99 -9.92
N PRO A 198 -12.88 -16.77 -9.25
CA PRO A 198 -14.24 -16.33 -8.92
C PRO A 198 -14.26 -15.13 -7.97
N PHE A 199 -13.28 -14.99 -7.08
CA PHE A 199 -13.22 -13.87 -6.15
C PHE A 199 -12.83 -12.59 -6.88
N PHE A 200 -11.81 -12.67 -7.75
CA PHE A 200 -11.40 -11.53 -8.57
C PHE A 200 -12.54 -11.06 -9.47
N GLN A 201 -13.22 -11.99 -10.15
CA GLN A 201 -14.40 -11.69 -10.98
C GLN A 201 -15.56 -11.11 -10.17
N PHE A 202 -15.78 -11.57 -8.93
CA PHE A 202 -16.81 -11.02 -8.05
C PHE A 202 -16.53 -9.56 -7.69
N VAL A 203 -15.28 -9.23 -7.30
CA VAL A 203 -14.87 -7.85 -6.99
C VAL A 203 -14.94 -6.95 -8.23
N LYS A 204 -14.59 -7.49 -9.41
CA LYS A 204 -14.72 -6.78 -10.68
C LYS A 204 -16.18 -6.48 -11.04
N ASN A 205 -17.10 -7.42 -10.87
CA ASN A 205 -18.47 -7.23 -11.32
C ASN A 205 -19.36 -6.49 -10.30
N SER A 206 -19.03 -6.53 -9.01
CA SER A 206 -19.84 -5.96 -7.94
C SER A 206 -19.21 -4.70 -7.31
N LYS A 207 -19.79 -3.54 -7.58
CA LYS A 207 -19.39 -2.26 -6.95
C LYS A 207 -19.59 -2.28 -5.43
N ALA A 208 -20.70 -2.84 -4.98
CA ALA A 208 -21.01 -2.96 -3.55
C ALA A 208 -19.97 -3.85 -2.83
N ALA A 209 -19.49 -4.92 -3.46
CA ALA A 209 -18.45 -5.76 -2.86
C ALA A 209 -17.15 -4.98 -2.62
N ARG A 210 -16.77 -4.08 -3.53
CA ARG A 210 -15.58 -3.22 -3.38
C ARG A 210 -15.71 -2.31 -2.17
N GLU A 211 -16.89 -1.71 -1.98
CA GLU A 211 -17.18 -0.86 -0.83
C GLU A 211 -17.19 -1.67 0.47
N MET A 212 -17.72 -2.90 0.47
CA MET A 212 -17.73 -3.78 1.65
C MET A 212 -16.35 -4.30 2.06
N LEU A 213 -15.40 -4.39 1.12
CA LEU A 213 -14.02 -4.82 1.40
C LEU A 213 -13.20 -3.74 2.13
N ILE A 214 -13.64 -2.49 2.07
CA ILE A 214 -12.98 -1.32 2.65
C ILE A 214 -13.77 -0.88 3.89
N LYS A 215 -13.07 -0.54 4.97
CA LYS A 215 -13.76 -0.13 6.20
C LYS A 215 -14.40 1.26 6.01
N PRO A 216 -15.51 1.59 6.70
CA PRO A 216 -16.21 2.86 6.48
C PRO A 216 -15.35 4.10 6.68
N ASN A 217 -14.39 4.02 7.60
CA ASN A 217 -13.46 5.10 7.92
C ASN A 217 -12.11 4.92 7.22
N GLU A 218 -11.99 4.03 6.24
CA GLU A 218 -10.77 3.86 5.45
C GLU A 218 -10.90 4.68 4.16
N GLU A 219 -9.77 5.15 3.60
CA GLU A 219 -9.79 5.81 2.30
C GLU A 219 -10.13 4.81 1.19
N PHE A 220 -11.08 5.19 0.33
CA PHE A 220 -11.52 4.37 -0.78
C PHE A 220 -10.67 4.63 -2.02
N THR A 221 -9.53 3.95 -2.14
CA THR A 221 -8.62 4.08 -3.30
C THR A 221 -8.69 2.86 -4.22
N ALA A 222 -8.38 3.06 -5.51
CA ALA A 222 -8.36 1.97 -6.47
C ALA A 222 -7.30 0.90 -6.12
N GLU A 223 -6.15 1.33 -5.62
CA GLU A 223 -5.02 0.46 -5.28
C GLU A 223 -5.35 -0.46 -4.10
N ARG A 224 -6.02 0.04 -3.04
CA ARG A 224 -6.44 -0.79 -1.90
C ARG A 224 -7.44 -1.87 -2.30
N VAL A 225 -8.39 -1.55 -3.19
CA VAL A 225 -9.36 -2.53 -3.69
C VAL A 225 -8.66 -3.61 -4.53
N ILE A 226 -7.73 -3.22 -5.41
CA ILE A 226 -6.96 -4.15 -6.25
C ILE A 226 -6.03 -5.02 -5.39
N GLU A 227 -5.37 -4.45 -4.38
CA GLU A 227 -4.54 -5.21 -3.45
C GLU A 227 -5.36 -6.31 -2.74
N LYS A 228 -6.55 -5.97 -2.24
CA LYS A 228 -7.45 -6.95 -1.61
C LYS A 228 -7.92 -8.01 -2.61
N ALA A 229 -8.18 -7.62 -3.86
CA ALA A 229 -8.52 -8.56 -4.94
C ALA A 229 -7.37 -9.55 -5.21
N LEU A 230 -6.12 -9.08 -5.19
CA LEU A 230 -4.93 -9.89 -5.48
C LEU A 230 -4.39 -10.69 -4.30
N ARG A 231 -4.57 -10.29 -3.03
CA ARG A 231 -3.98 -11.03 -1.90
C ARG A 231 -4.96 -11.94 -1.16
N GLN A 232 -6.26 -11.65 -1.21
CA GLN A 232 -7.29 -12.36 -0.43
C GLN A 232 -6.91 -12.51 1.06
N ASP A 233 -6.27 -11.48 1.65
CA ASP A 233 -5.90 -11.42 3.07
C ASP A 233 -7.15 -11.16 3.95
N ILE A 234 -8.21 -11.95 3.75
CA ILE A 234 -9.43 -11.93 4.55
C ILE A 234 -9.21 -12.92 5.69
N GLY A 235 -9.46 -12.49 6.93
CA GLY A 235 -9.34 -13.37 8.09
C GLY A 235 -10.39 -14.49 8.12
N PRO A 236 -10.40 -15.33 9.18
CA PRO A 236 -11.53 -16.21 9.43
C PRO A 236 -12.82 -15.38 9.53
N ASP A 237 -13.92 -15.98 9.12
CA ASP A 237 -15.21 -15.31 9.16
C ASP A 237 -15.58 -15.00 10.63
N PRO A 238 -15.87 -13.73 10.96
CA PRO A 238 -16.08 -13.32 12.34
C PRO A 238 -17.51 -13.57 12.84
N THR A 239 -18.38 -14.25 12.07
CA THR A 239 -19.75 -14.50 12.49
C THR A 239 -19.83 -15.37 13.75
N LEU A 240 -20.85 -15.13 14.58
CA LEU A 240 -21.13 -15.95 15.77
C LEU A 240 -21.50 -17.40 15.44
N ALA A 241 -21.81 -17.70 14.17
CA ALA A 241 -22.10 -19.04 13.71
C ALA A 241 -20.87 -19.95 13.74
N LEU A 242 -19.66 -19.37 13.75
CA LEU A 242 -18.40 -20.08 13.83
C LEU A 242 -18.00 -20.37 15.28
N ASN A 243 -17.56 -21.61 15.48
CA ASN A 243 -17.02 -22.06 16.75
C ASN A 243 -15.75 -21.28 17.09
N ARG A 244 -15.61 -20.91 18.37
CA ARG A 244 -14.40 -20.26 18.86
C ARG A 244 -13.25 -21.26 18.85
N VAL A 245 -12.38 -21.12 17.86
CA VAL A 245 -11.17 -21.92 17.75
C VAL A 245 -10.00 -20.95 17.68
N ASP A 246 -9.08 -21.06 18.62
CA ASP A 246 -7.84 -20.27 18.60
C ASP A 246 -6.97 -20.77 17.43
N TYR A 247 -7.23 -20.21 16.24
CA TYR A 247 -6.45 -20.50 15.05
C TYR A 247 -5.08 -19.83 15.18
N GLN A 248 -4.02 -20.61 15.00
CA GLN A 248 -2.71 -20.03 14.78
C GLN A 248 -2.60 -19.60 13.31
N PHE A 249 -2.31 -18.31 13.08
CA PHE A 249 -1.90 -17.84 11.76
C PHE A 249 -0.60 -18.57 11.36
N GLU A 250 -0.51 -18.96 10.08
CA GLU A 250 0.69 -19.63 9.59
C GLU A 250 1.89 -18.68 9.67
N ASP A 251 2.86 -19.03 10.52
CA ASP A 251 4.09 -18.28 10.66
C ASP A 251 4.87 -18.30 9.34
N LYS A 252 4.93 -17.17 8.62
CA LYS A 252 5.47 -17.06 7.25
C LYS A 252 6.93 -17.54 7.16
N ASN A 253 7.71 -17.39 8.22
CA ASN A 253 9.09 -17.91 8.33
C ASN A 253 9.18 -19.45 8.33
N ASN A 254 8.05 -20.12 8.42
CA ASN A 254 7.89 -21.56 8.39
C ASN A 254 7.34 -22.04 7.02
N LEU A 255 7.74 -21.36 5.94
CA LEU A 255 7.59 -21.63 4.49
C LEU A 255 7.87 -23.08 4.02
N MET A 256 8.17 -24.01 4.93
CA MET A 256 8.41 -25.43 4.70
C MET A 256 7.45 -26.34 5.49
N PHE A 257 6.29 -25.83 5.92
CA PHE A 257 5.15 -26.65 6.34
C PHE A 257 4.41 -27.23 5.13
N HIS A 258 5.07 -28.13 4.39
CA HIS A 258 4.35 -29.40 4.23
C HIS A 258 4.30 -30.01 5.63
N GLU A 259 3.15 -29.86 6.27
CA GLU A 259 2.77 -30.26 7.63
C GLU A 259 3.67 -31.32 8.24
N HIS A 260 4.32 -31.03 9.37
CA HIS A 260 4.82 -32.07 10.27
C HIS A 260 3.64 -32.84 10.92
N GLU A 261 2.74 -33.46 10.13
CA GLU A 261 1.61 -34.32 10.57
C GLU A 261 2.04 -35.31 11.67
N TYR A 262 3.30 -35.77 11.65
CA TYR A 262 3.82 -36.73 12.63
C TYR A 262 4.13 -36.14 14.01
N LYS A 263 4.46 -34.84 14.12
CA LYS A 263 4.71 -34.18 15.42
C LYS A 263 3.42 -33.57 16.01
N LYS A 264 2.46 -33.16 15.17
CA LYS A 264 1.17 -32.60 15.61
C LYS A 264 0.35 -33.58 16.46
N LYS A 265 0.47 -34.89 16.26
CA LYS A 265 -0.30 -35.88 17.04
C LYS A 265 -0.11 -35.82 18.57
N TYR A 266 0.94 -35.15 19.09
CA TYR A 266 1.25 -35.19 20.53
C TYR A 266 1.77 -33.89 21.17
N ARG A 267 1.92 -32.76 20.45
CA ARG A 267 2.52 -31.54 21.05
C ARG A 267 1.85 -30.20 20.73
N ASP A 268 1.30 -30.01 19.54
CA ASP A 268 0.68 -28.73 19.18
C ASP A 268 -0.85 -28.91 19.16
N LYS A 269 -1.56 -28.19 20.04
CA LYS A 269 -3.01 -28.29 20.23
C LYS A 269 -3.81 -27.39 19.29
N ASP A 270 -3.18 -26.38 18.72
CA ASP A 270 -3.90 -25.35 17.97
C ASP A 270 -3.91 -25.71 16.47
N PRO A 271 -5.09 -25.76 15.84
CA PRO A 271 -5.19 -26.05 14.42
C PRO A 271 -4.66 -24.86 13.60
N ALA A 272 -3.97 -25.18 12.50
CA ALA A 272 -3.71 -24.18 11.47
C ALA A 272 -5.04 -23.67 10.90
N LEU A 273 -5.04 -22.46 10.34
CA LEU A 273 -6.21 -21.87 9.71
C LEU A 273 -6.77 -22.83 8.64
N ASN A 274 -7.93 -23.42 8.91
CA ASN A 274 -8.55 -24.38 8.01
C ASN A 274 -9.30 -23.63 6.91
N PRO A 275 -9.41 -24.16 5.67
CA PRO A 275 -10.24 -23.56 4.62
C PRO A 275 -11.70 -23.37 5.03
N GLU A 276 -12.19 -24.20 5.96
CA GLU A 276 -13.54 -24.11 6.53
C GLU A 276 -13.73 -22.87 7.42
N ALA A 277 -12.66 -22.24 7.90
CA ALA A 277 -12.73 -21.07 8.78
C ALA A 277 -13.10 -19.77 8.02
N TYR A 278 -12.87 -19.71 6.71
CA TYR A 278 -13.18 -18.52 5.90
C TYR A 278 -14.67 -18.35 5.59
N PHE A 279 -15.47 -19.41 5.76
CA PHE A 279 -16.90 -19.37 5.49
C PHE A 279 -17.68 -20.25 6.47
N TYR A 280 -18.61 -19.64 7.21
CA TYR A 280 -19.35 -20.32 8.28
C TYR A 280 -20.17 -21.54 7.79
N ASP A 281 -20.72 -21.50 6.58
CA ASP A 281 -21.68 -22.52 6.14
C ASP A 281 -21.01 -23.85 5.76
N ASN A 282 -19.71 -23.83 5.44
CA ASN A 282 -18.99 -25.02 5.02
C ASN A 282 -19.00 -26.11 6.11
N LYS A 283 -19.79 -27.19 5.94
CA LYS A 283 -19.92 -28.28 6.91
C LYS A 283 -20.32 -27.84 8.33
N LEU A 284 -21.16 -26.81 8.45
CA LEU A 284 -21.64 -26.28 9.74
C LEU A 284 -22.12 -27.37 10.70
N LEU A 285 -22.92 -28.31 10.18
CA LEU A 285 -23.50 -29.40 10.97
C LEU A 285 -22.44 -30.35 11.56
N GLU A 286 -21.41 -30.70 10.78
CA GLU A 286 -20.34 -31.56 11.27
C GLU A 286 -19.52 -30.87 12.36
N ARG A 287 -19.26 -29.56 12.19
CA ARG A 287 -18.49 -28.77 13.16
C ARG A 287 -19.21 -28.67 14.49
N ARG A 288 -20.50 -28.32 14.48
CA ARG A 288 -21.34 -28.29 15.69
C ARG A 288 -21.45 -29.65 16.35
N LYS A 289 -21.65 -30.72 15.56
CA LYS A 289 -21.66 -32.09 16.10
C LYS A 289 -20.33 -32.42 16.79
N ARG A 290 -19.18 -32.15 16.17
CA ARG A 290 -17.87 -32.40 16.79
C ARG A 290 -17.71 -31.70 18.14
N GLU A 291 -18.16 -30.45 18.26
CA GLU A 291 -18.08 -29.70 19.53
C GLU A 291 -19.04 -30.25 20.59
N ILE A 292 -20.29 -30.54 20.20
CA ILE A 292 -21.29 -31.15 21.08
C ILE A 292 -20.82 -32.54 21.55
N ASP A 293 -20.38 -33.39 20.62
CA ASP A 293 -19.91 -34.75 20.89
C ASP A 293 -18.67 -34.75 21.79
N PHE A 294 -17.74 -33.79 21.60
CA PHE A 294 -16.56 -33.63 22.45
C PHE A 294 -16.93 -33.22 23.88
N SER A 295 -18.04 -32.48 24.05
CA SER A 295 -18.52 -32.04 25.36
C SER A 295 -19.33 -33.11 26.11
N GLN A 296 -20.02 -34.01 25.39
CA GLN A 296 -21.01 -34.92 25.97
C GLN A 296 -20.48 -36.33 26.27
N GLU A 297 -19.51 -36.86 25.52
CA GLU A 297 -19.05 -38.24 25.69
C GLU A 297 -17.53 -38.38 25.45
N LYS A 298 -16.90 -39.47 25.91
CA LYS A 298 -15.60 -39.89 25.38
C LYS A 298 -15.84 -40.17 23.90
N PRO A 299 -15.48 -39.26 22.98
CA PRO A 299 -16.01 -39.30 21.63
C PRO A 299 -15.64 -40.66 21.05
N ALA A 300 -16.58 -41.30 20.36
CA ALA A 300 -16.26 -42.46 19.54
C ALA A 300 -15.04 -42.08 18.71
N THR A 301 -13.90 -42.70 18.99
CA THR A 301 -12.65 -42.35 18.32
C THR A 301 -12.83 -42.77 16.87
N PHE A 302 -13.22 -41.83 16.02
CA PHE A 302 -13.27 -42.04 14.58
C PHE A 302 -11.83 -42.21 14.12
N ILE A 303 -11.37 -43.47 14.12
CA ILE A 303 -10.06 -43.82 13.62
C ILE A 303 -10.16 -43.74 12.10
N ASN A 304 -9.86 -42.56 11.56
CA ASN A 304 -9.57 -42.42 10.13
C ASN A 304 -8.57 -43.52 9.74
N ARG A 305 -8.86 -44.23 8.64
CA ARG A 305 -8.00 -45.32 8.18
C ARG A 305 -6.56 -44.81 8.09
N PRO A 306 -5.60 -45.39 8.85
CA PRO A 306 -4.24 -44.89 8.83
C PRO A 306 -3.64 -45.12 7.44
N LEU A 307 -3.01 -44.08 6.91
CA LEU A 307 -2.26 -44.20 5.66
C LEU A 307 -1.06 -45.14 5.86
N SER A 308 -0.73 -45.90 4.82
CA SER A 308 0.48 -46.74 4.84
C SER A 308 1.73 -45.87 4.96
N ARG A 309 2.79 -46.40 5.61
CA ARG A 309 4.08 -45.71 5.74
C ARG A 309 4.67 -45.27 4.39
N SER A 310 4.43 -46.04 3.32
CA SER A 310 4.86 -45.69 1.96
C SER A 310 4.05 -44.52 1.38
N GLN A 311 2.74 -44.51 1.61
CA GLN A 311 1.83 -43.44 1.18
C GLN A 311 2.15 -42.13 1.92
N LEU A 312 2.30 -42.17 3.25
CA LEU A 312 2.72 -41.03 4.06
C LEU A 312 4.05 -40.44 3.55
N ARG A 313 5.02 -41.32 3.28
CA ARG A 313 6.31 -40.89 2.75
C ARG A 313 6.19 -40.22 1.38
N ARG A 314 5.33 -40.74 0.49
CA ARG A 314 5.12 -40.16 -0.84
C ARG A 314 4.41 -38.81 -0.76
N LYS A 315 3.35 -38.70 0.05
CA LYS A 315 2.55 -37.48 0.27
C LYS A 315 3.40 -36.35 0.86
N LEU A 316 4.28 -36.66 1.82
CA LEU A 316 5.00 -35.67 2.60
C LEU A 316 6.46 -35.46 2.15
N MET A 317 6.88 -36.02 1.00
CA MET A 317 8.28 -35.93 0.56
C MET A 317 8.65 -34.51 0.16
N ARG A 318 9.75 -33.99 0.70
CA ARG A 318 10.29 -32.66 0.34
C ARG A 318 11.22 -32.77 -0.88
N ASN A 319 11.06 -31.84 -1.81
CA ASN A 319 11.93 -31.67 -2.96
C ASN A 319 13.05 -30.69 -2.62
N LEU A 320 14.21 -31.21 -2.25
CA LEU A 320 15.43 -30.42 -2.03
C LEU A 320 16.51 -30.90 -3.00
N ARG A 321 17.10 -30.00 -3.78
CA ARG A 321 18.17 -30.37 -4.72
C ARG A 321 19.48 -30.51 -3.97
N LYS A 322 20.39 -31.33 -4.51
CA LYS A 322 21.71 -31.48 -3.91
C LYS A 322 22.53 -30.19 -4.01
N LYS A 323 22.36 -29.41 -5.08
CA LYS A 323 23.15 -28.19 -5.33
C LYS A 323 22.91 -27.14 -4.24
N ASP A 324 21.65 -26.97 -3.89
CA ASP A 324 21.12 -26.06 -2.86
C ASP A 324 21.54 -26.42 -1.41
N ILE A 325 22.33 -27.49 -1.22
CA ILE A 325 22.90 -27.84 0.10
C ILE A 325 24.37 -27.43 0.12
N ASP A 326 24.63 -26.27 0.70
CA ASP A 326 25.97 -25.81 1.05
C ASP A 326 26.16 -25.72 2.56
N TRP A 327 27.41 -25.73 3.02
CA TRP A 327 27.76 -25.62 4.43
C TRP A 327 27.61 -24.19 4.97
N LYS A 328 27.51 -23.19 4.08
CA LYS A 328 27.28 -21.79 4.43
C LYS A 328 25.83 -21.51 4.84
N ASP A 329 24.88 -22.26 4.29
CA ASP A 329 23.44 -22.08 4.53
C ASP A 329 22.98 -22.77 5.82
N THR A 330 23.48 -22.29 6.96
CA THR A 330 23.13 -22.79 8.29
C THR A 330 21.61 -22.76 8.58
N PRO A 331 20.79 -21.73 8.23
CA PRO A 331 19.35 -21.77 8.47
C PRO A 331 18.64 -22.91 7.75
N LEU A 332 19.10 -23.31 6.56
CA LEU A 332 18.55 -24.47 5.86
C LEU A 332 18.87 -25.76 6.59
N LEU A 333 20.11 -25.93 7.05
CA LEU A 333 20.60 -27.16 7.65
C LEU A 333 20.04 -27.39 9.06
N VAL A 334 19.88 -26.32 9.84
CA VAL A 334 19.26 -26.34 11.17
C VAL A 334 17.83 -26.91 11.11
N LYS A 335 17.08 -26.69 10.03
CA LYS A 335 15.72 -27.27 9.83
C LYS A 335 15.72 -28.81 9.81
N PHE A 336 16.87 -29.44 9.59
CA PHE A 336 17.04 -30.90 9.55
C PHE A 336 17.67 -31.49 10.81
N LEU A 337 17.84 -30.67 11.85
CA LEU A 337 18.26 -31.06 13.18
C LEU A 337 17.07 -31.11 14.16
N ASN A 338 17.20 -31.91 15.20
CA ASN A 338 16.31 -31.83 16.36
C ASN A 338 16.70 -30.65 17.26
N SER A 339 15.85 -30.27 18.21
CA SER A 339 16.16 -29.23 19.20
C SER A 339 17.44 -29.50 19.99
N THR A 340 17.82 -30.77 20.16
CA THR A 340 19.06 -31.23 20.82
C THR A 340 20.29 -31.21 19.90
N GLY A 341 20.17 -30.65 18.70
CA GLY A 341 21.23 -30.57 17.71
C GLY A 341 21.49 -31.87 16.95
N LYS A 342 20.82 -32.99 17.28
CA LYS A 342 21.01 -34.30 16.59
C LYS A 342 20.39 -34.31 15.19
N ILE A 343 21.07 -34.92 14.21
CA ILE A 343 20.57 -35.07 12.83
C ILE A 343 19.32 -35.95 12.83
N MET A 344 18.23 -35.45 12.24
CA MET A 344 16.98 -36.19 12.09
C MET A 344 17.10 -37.35 11.09
N ASN A 345 16.30 -38.40 11.25
CA ASN A 345 16.24 -39.50 10.30
C ASN A 345 15.59 -39.04 8.97
N ARG A 346 15.92 -39.71 7.85
CA ARG A 346 15.33 -39.43 6.51
C ARG A 346 13.80 -39.37 6.48
N PHE A 347 13.14 -40.12 7.36
CA PHE A 347 11.68 -40.13 7.46
C PHE A 347 11.13 -38.89 8.16
N GLN A 348 11.87 -38.33 9.12
CA GLN A 348 11.54 -37.10 9.81
C GLN A 348 11.86 -35.88 8.93
N THR A 349 13.00 -35.91 8.23
CA THR A 349 13.43 -34.84 7.29
C THR A 349 12.66 -34.84 5.98
N ARG A 350 12.05 -35.98 5.62
CA ARG A 350 11.29 -36.21 4.37
C ARG A 350 12.13 -36.04 3.10
N LEU A 351 13.42 -36.32 3.19
CA LEU A 351 14.34 -36.19 2.06
C LEU A 351 14.60 -37.53 1.35
N LYS A 352 15.00 -37.44 0.07
CA LYS A 352 15.57 -38.56 -0.68
C LYS A 352 16.88 -39.02 0.00
N THR A 353 17.18 -40.32 -0.09
CA THR A 353 18.34 -40.90 0.64
C THR A 353 19.67 -40.29 0.19
N SER A 354 19.83 -40.00 -1.10
CA SER A 354 21.02 -39.35 -1.64
C SER A 354 21.22 -37.92 -1.12
N VAL A 355 20.12 -37.18 -0.93
CA VAL A 355 20.11 -35.80 -0.43
C VAL A 355 20.41 -35.79 1.07
N GLN A 356 19.77 -36.68 1.84
CA GLN A 356 20.04 -36.87 3.27
C GLN A 356 21.51 -37.22 3.54
N ARG A 357 22.15 -38.04 2.70
CA ARG A 357 23.58 -38.36 2.84
C ARG A 357 24.47 -37.14 2.61
N LYS A 358 24.18 -36.32 1.59
CA LYS A 358 24.92 -35.06 1.37
C LYS A 358 24.73 -34.13 2.57
N LEU A 359 23.49 -33.94 2.99
CA LEU A 359 23.12 -33.12 4.15
C LEU A 359 23.86 -33.56 5.42
N ALA A 360 23.89 -34.85 5.73
CA ALA A 360 24.59 -35.37 6.91
C ALA A 360 26.11 -35.12 6.85
N LYS A 361 26.73 -35.22 5.66
CA LYS A 361 28.14 -34.87 5.47
C LYS A 361 28.38 -33.37 5.67
N THR A 362 27.52 -32.53 5.12
CA THR A 362 27.58 -31.07 5.27
C THR A 362 27.43 -30.64 6.74
N ILE A 363 26.47 -31.21 7.48
CA ILE A 363 26.28 -30.91 8.91
C ILE A 363 27.51 -31.33 9.73
N LYS A 364 28.11 -32.49 9.43
CA LYS A 364 29.36 -32.90 10.09
C LYS A 364 30.46 -31.88 9.82
N LYS A 365 30.65 -31.48 8.56
CA LYS A 365 31.62 -30.45 8.17
C LYS A 365 31.41 -29.14 8.94
N ILE A 366 30.17 -28.67 9.08
CA ILE A 366 29.85 -27.43 9.83
C ILE A 366 30.18 -27.55 11.32
N ARG A 367 29.94 -28.73 11.91
CA ARG A 367 30.31 -28.98 13.30
C ARG A 367 31.82 -29.00 13.49
N ASP A 368 32.55 -29.60 12.55
CA ASP A 368 34.00 -29.58 12.55
C ASP A 368 34.56 -28.14 12.40
N LEU A 369 33.80 -27.25 11.75
CA LEU A 369 34.07 -25.80 11.67
C LEU A 369 33.58 -24.99 12.89
N ASN A 370 32.99 -25.65 13.91
CA ASN A 370 32.41 -25.02 15.10
C ASN A 370 31.31 -23.98 14.84
N LEU A 371 30.67 -24.01 13.67
CA LEU A 371 29.55 -23.12 13.34
C LEU A 371 28.24 -23.58 14.02
N ILE A 372 28.12 -24.88 14.26
CA ILE A 372 27.00 -25.48 15.02
C ILE A 372 27.59 -26.47 16.02
N SER A 373 27.02 -26.53 17.23
CA SER A 373 27.44 -27.49 18.24
C SER A 373 27.25 -28.97 17.81
N HIS A 374 28.15 -29.86 18.25
CA HIS A 374 27.99 -31.30 18.02
C HIS A 374 26.76 -31.86 18.77
N VAL A 375 26.55 -31.38 20.00
CA VAL A 375 25.44 -31.71 20.90
C VAL A 375 25.11 -30.43 21.67
N GLY A 376 23.83 -30.08 21.75
CA GLY A 376 23.38 -28.86 22.44
C GLY A 376 22.05 -28.34 21.90
N LEU A 377 21.47 -27.38 22.62
CA LEU A 377 20.31 -26.65 22.10
C LEU A 377 20.76 -25.74 20.95
N ILE A 378 20.01 -25.77 19.84
CA ILE A 378 20.28 -24.90 18.70
C ILE A 378 19.98 -23.47 19.08
N LYS A 379 20.98 -22.58 18.94
CA LYS A 379 20.85 -21.17 19.28
C LYS A 379 20.33 -20.37 18.08
N PRO A 380 19.75 -19.17 18.30
CA PRO A 380 19.42 -18.26 17.20
C PRO A 380 20.63 -17.87 16.35
N THR A 381 21.81 -17.75 16.96
CA THR A 381 23.08 -17.48 16.27
C THR A 381 23.44 -18.56 15.25
N ASP A 382 23.08 -19.82 15.53
CA ASP A 382 23.34 -20.97 14.67
C ASP A 382 22.46 -20.96 13.40
N LYS A 383 21.42 -20.10 13.37
CA LYS A 383 20.50 -19.94 12.24
C LYS A 383 20.91 -18.80 11.30
N ILE A 384 21.95 -18.05 11.62
CA ILE A 384 22.45 -16.94 10.78
C ILE A 384 23.31 -17.56 9.68
N PRO A 385 22.98 -17.36 8.38
CA PRO A 385 23.77 -17.90 7.29
C PRO A 385 25.18 -17.31 7.30
N MET A 386 26.16 -18.07 6.82
CA MET A 386 27.54 -17.57 6.71
C MET A 386 27.70 -16.77 5.41
N GLY A 387 27.58 -15.45 5.52
CA GLY A 387 27.79 -14.50 4.43
C GLY A 387 29.24 -14.03 4.30
N SER A 388 29.43 -13.02 3.47
CA SER A 388 30.63 -12.17 3.54
C SER A 388 30.58 -11.27 4.78
N PHE A 389 31.74 -10.81 5.27
CA PHE A 389 31.78 -9.85 6.38
C PHE A 389 30.96 -8.58 6.10
N MET A 390 30.88 -8.18 4.82
CA MET A 390 30.08 -7.03 4.42
C MET A 390 28.59 -7.32 4.52
N GLU A 391 28.11 -8.48 4.08
CA GLU A 391 26.71 -8.90 4.22
C GLU A 391 26.28 -8.95 5.70
N ASP A 392 27.11 -9.52 6.57
CA ASP A 392 26.81 -9.60 8.00
C ASP A 392 26.73 -8.19 8.62
N LEU A 393 27.66 -7.29 8.25
CA LEU A 393 27.62 -5.89 8.67
C LEU A 393 26.40 -5.15 8.11
N GLU A 394 26.06 -5.38 6.85
CA GLU A 394 24.89 -4.79 6.22
C GLU A 394 23.63 -5.27 6.89
N GLU A 395 23.45 -6.57 7.14
CA GLU A 395 22.31 -7.11 7.88
C GLU A 395 22.26 -6.55 9.32
N MET A 396 23.43 -6.30 9.92
CA MET A 396 23.51 -5.63 11.22
C MET A 396 23.00 -4.17 11.20
N HIS A 397 23.26 -3.42 10.12
CA HIS A 397 22.88 -2.01 10.01
C HIS A 397 21.57 -1.77 9.26
N LYS A 398 21.10 -2.76 8.50
CA LYS A 398 19.89 -2.69 7.70
C LYS A 398 18.69 -2.56 8.62
N LYS A 399 17.89 -1.55 8.34
CA LYS A 399 16.60 -1.29 8.95
C LYS A 399 15.56 -1.42 7.86
N THR A 400 14.68 -2.39 7.99
CA THR A 400 13.56 -2.55 7.05
C THR A 400 12.39 -1.77 7.59
N ILE A 401 11.91 -0.80 6.81
CA ILE A 401 10.78 0.06 7.15
C ILE A 401 9.64 -0.31 6.22
N ASP A 402 8.45 -0.53 6.77
CA ASP A 402 7.24 -0.66 5.95
C ASP A 402 6.86 0.72 5.39
N PRO A 403 6.81 0.90 4.05
CA PRO A 403 6.53 2.19 3.45
C PRO A 403 5.12 2.72 3.77
N VAL A 404 4.16 1.85 4.09
CA VAL A 404 2.78 2.27 4.40
C VAL A 404 2.68 2.80 5.84
N THR A 405 3.62 2.45 6.71
CA THR A 405 3.39 2.48 8.17
C THR A 405 4.51 3.15 8.92
N GLY A 406 5.68 3.25 8.31
CA GLY A 406 6.90 3.69 8.96
C GLY A 406 7.42 2.72 10.03
N ARG A 407 6.77 1.58 10.28
CA ARG A 407 7.20 0.59 11.29
C ARG A 407 8.53 0.00 10.87
N LEU A 408 9.46 -0.03 11.81
CA LEU A 408 10.69 -0.78 11.70
C LEU A 408 10.41 -2.25 11.98
N PHE A 409 10.60 -3.11 10.99
CA PHE A 409 10.56 -4.54 11.22
C PHE A 409 11.79 -4.97 12.03
N LEU A 410 11.56 -5.74 13.10
CA LEU A 410 12.62 -6.46 13.78
C LEU A 410 13.27 -7.42 12.77
N LYS A 411 14.60 -7.54 12.79
CA LYS A 411 15.39 -8.25 11.76
C LYS A 411 14.93 -9.68 11.42
N HIS A 412 14.20 -10.33 12.32
CA HIS A 412 13.75 -11.70 12.15
C HIS A 412 12.30 -11.83 11.65
N SER A 413 11.51 -10.75 11.58
CA SER A 413 10.10 -10.82 11.17
C SER A 413 9.92 -10.72 9.66
N LEU A 414 10.79 -9.97 8.96
CA LEU A 414 10.74 -9.84 7.50
C LEU A 414 11.97 -10.49 6.86
N GLN A 415 11.84 -11.72 6.38
CA GLN A 415 12.86 -12.34 5.54
C GLN A 415 12.71 -11.79 4.12
N ASP A 416 13.65 -10.93 3.71
CA ASP A 416 13.85 -10.64 2.30
C ASP A 416 14.51 -11.87 1.64
N ASP A 417 13.98 -12.29 0.50
CA ASP A 417 14.69 -13.22 -0.38
C ASP A 417 15.91 -12.51 -1.00
N LEU A 418 17.03 -12.50 -0.26
CA LEU A 418 18.33 -11.96 -0.67
C LEU A 418 18.72 -12.30 -2.13
N PRO A 419 18.64 -13.55 -2.61
CA PRO A 419 19.04 -13.87 -3.98
C PRO A 419 18.17 -13.17 -5.03
N THR A 420 16.89 -12.96 -4.75
CA THR A 420 15.96 -12.24 -5.64
C THR A 420 16.25 -10.74 -5.59
N LYS A 421 16.65 -10.21 -4.43
CA LYS A 421 17.05 -8.82 -4.28
C LYS A 421 18.37 -8.52 -5.02
N GLU A 422 19.39 -9.36 -4.86
CA GLU A 422 20.69 -9.19 -5.53
C GLU A 422 20.55 -9.20 -7.05
N LYS A 423 19.75 -10.12 -7.59
CA LYS A 423 19.46 -10.17 -9.04
C LYS A 423 18.77 -8.90 -9.50
N ARG A 424 17.73 -8.44 -8.81
CA ARG A 424 17.04 -7.19 -9.16
C ARG A 424 17.99 -5.98 -9.11
N VAL A 425 18.83 -5.89 -8.09
CA VAL A 425 19.82 -4.81 -7.99
C VAL A 425 20.83 -4.90 -9.14
N LYS A 426 21.27 -6.10 -9.50
CA LYS A 426 22.17 -6.33 -10.62
C LYS A 426 21.53 -5.96 -11.97
N GLU A 427 20.30 -6.40 -12.22
CA GLU A 427 19.56 -6.07 -13.45
C GLU A 427 19.30 -4.56 -13.53
N ILE A 428 18.87 -3.91 -12.44
CA ILE A 428 18.69 -2.45 -12.38
C ILE A 428 20.02 -1.72 -12.62
N LEU A 429 21.13 -2.23 -12.08
CA LEU A 429 22.46 -1.69 -12.32
C LEU A 429 22.83 -1.83 -13.81
N GLU A 430 22.70 -3.02 -14.37
CA GLU A 430 22.99 -3.28 -15.78
C GLU A 430 22.13 -2.39 -16.71
N ASP A 431 20.84 -2.22 -16.42
CA ASP A 431 19.95 -1.34 -17.18
C ASP A 431 20.34 0.13 -17.06
N ARG A 432 20.62 0.62 -15.85
CA ARG A 432 21.02 2.02 -15.62
C ARG A 432 22.37 2.36 -16.25
N PHE A 433 23.29 1.41 -16.26
CA PHE A 433 24.64 1.60 -16.79
C PHE A 433 24.81 1.07 -18.21
N SER A 434 23.77 0.54 -18.85
CA SER A 434 23.81 0.05 -20.24
C SER A 434 24.17 1.15 -21.26
N HIS A 435 23.88 2.41 -20.92
CA HIS A 435 24.13 3.59 -21.76
C HIS A 435 25.47 4.26 -21.44
N VAL A 436 26.08 3.91 -20.31
CA VAL A 436 27.45 4.35 -19.97
C VAL A 436 28.38 3.39 -20.71
N GLU A 437 29.13 3.91 -21.67
CA GLU A 437 29.98 3.16 -22.60
C GLU A 437 30.74 2.01 -21.91
N ASN A 438 30.82 0.88 -22.63
CA ASN A 438 31.40 -0.41 -22.24
C ASN A 438 32.31 -0.34 -21.00
N ILE A 439 32.02 -1.16 -20.00
CA ILE A 439 32.90 -1.44 -18.84
C ILE A 439 34.36 -1.74 -19.27
N GLN A 440 34.60 -2.13 -20.53
CA GLN A 440 35.93 -2.30 -21.11
C GLN A 440 36.72 -0.97 -21.23
N ASP A 441 36.04 0.13 -21.56
CA ASP A 441 36.65 1.46 -21.67
C ASP A 441 36.89 2.07 -20.28
N PHE A 442 35.98 1.84 -19.33
CA PHE A 442 36.19 2.23 -17.92
C PHE A 442 37.37 1.49 -17.26
N ASN A 443 37.56 0.20 -17.57
CA ASN A 443 38.73 -0.57 -17.11
C ASN A 443 40.04 -0.15 -17.78
N ALA A 444 39.99 0.42 -19.00
CA ALA A 444 41.14 1.00 -19.66
C ALA A 444 41.56 2.32 -18.98
N ASP A 445 40.57 3.12 -18.55
CA ASP A 445 40.79 4.35 -17.80
C ASP A 445 41.21 4.13 -16.34
N GLU A 446 40.72 3.10 -15.65
CA GLU A 446 41.21 2.76 -14.30
C GLU A 446 42.70 2.40 -14.32
N LYS A 447 43.17 1.72 -15.38
CA LYS A 447 44.60 1.40 -15.55
C LYS A 447 45.45 2.62 -15.92
N SER A 448 44.88 3.59 -16.63
CA SER A 448 45.57 4.85 -16.97
C SER A 448 45.64 5.77 -15.74
N GLN A 449 44.57 5.83 -14.94
CA GLN A 449 44.51 6.58 -13.68
C GLN A 449 45.39 5.96 -12.59
N ALA A 450 45.43 4.63 -12.45
CA ALA A 450 46.34 3.95 -11.52
C ALA A 450 47.82 4.24 -11.87
N ARG A 451 48.17 4.32 -13.16
CA ARG A 451 49.50 4.78 -13.60
C ARG A 451 49.76 6.23 -13.26
N ALA A 452 48.77 7.11 -13.39
CA ALA A 452 48.89 8.53 -13.01
C ALA A 452 48.99 8.72 -11.48
N GLN A 453 48.30 7.90 -10.69
CA GLN A 453 48.38 7.89 -9.22
C GLN A 453 49.76 7.43 -8.74
N VAL A 454 50.32 6.38 -9.32
CA VAL A 454 51.70 5.93 -9.02
C VAL A 454 52.73 7.02 -9.35
N ILE A 455 52.52 7.80 -10.42
CA ILE A 455 53.37 8.96 -10.76
C ILE A 455 53.17 10.12 -9.77
N ARG A 456 51.95 10.33 -9.26
CA ARG A 456 51.64 11.36 -8.23
C ARG A 456 52.21 11.00 -6.86
N GLU A 457 52.12 9.74 -6.46
CA GLU A 457 52.62 9.24 -5.17
C GLU A 457 54.16 9.23 -5.09
N MET A 458 54.85 9.32 -6.23
CA MET A 458 56.30 9.54 -6.28
C MET A 458 56.75 10.99 -6.02
N THR A 459 55.84 11.93 -5.68
CA THR A 459 56.18 13.37 -5.54
C THR A 459 55.77 14.04 -4.23
N LEU A 460 55.28 13.31 -3.22
CA LEU A 460 54.90 13.92 -1.94
C LEU A 460 55.45 13.13 -0.74
N ASP A 461 56.75 13.24 -0.52
CA ASP A 461 57.33 13.21 0.82
C ASP A 461 57.18 14.62 1.42
N ASP A 462 56.24 14.77 2.35
CA ASP A 462 56.41 15.64 3.53
C ASP A 462 55.25 15.41 4.53
N GLU A 463 55.65 14.78 5.64
CA GLU A 463 55.00 14.60 6.94
C GLU A 463 53.65 15.31 7.18
N LYS A 464 52.51 14.62 6.99
CA LYS A 464 51.24 14.98 7.64
C LYS A 464 50.44 13.76 8.10
N LEU A 465 49.85 13.89 9.29
CA LEU A 465 49.06 12.90 10.01
C LEU A 465 48.16 12.07 9.09
N ILE A 466 48.24 10.74 9.23
CA ILE A 466 47.38 9.78 8.53
C ILE A 466 45.91 10.09 8.86
N PRO A 467 45.09 10.56 7.89
CA PRO A 467 43.69 10.87 8.15
C PRO A 467 42.91 9.60 8.45
N ASN A 468 41.94 9.70 9.36
CA ASN A 468 41.05 8.60 9.70
C ASN A 468 40.22 8.19 8.47
N ARG A 469 39.74 6.94 8.38
CA ARG A 469 39.07 6.38 7.18
C ARG A 469 37.90 7.24 6.69
N LYS A 470 37.14 7.84 7.61
CA LYS A 470 36.07 8.81 7.27
C LYS A 470 36.59 10.09 6.64
N GLN A 471 37.72 10.62 7.12
CA GLN A 471 38.37 11.79 6.54
C GLN A 471 38.98 11.46 5.17
N ARG A 472 39.52 10.25 4.96
CA ARG A 472 39.97 9.81 3.63
C ARG A 472 38.83 9.69 2.63
N ASN A 473 37.70 9.09 3.01
CA ASN A 473 36.54 8.98 2.13
C ASN A 473 35.90 10.35 1.85
N TRP A 474 35.87 11.24 2.85
CA TRP A 474 35.41 12.60 2.68
C TRP A 474 36.34 13.41 1.78
N LEU A 475 37.67 13.32 1.99
CA LEU A 475 38.66 13.96 1.14
C LEU A 475 38.69 13.37 -0.27
N ALA A 476 38.41 12.08 -0.45
CA ALA A 476 38.28 11.45 -1.78
C ALA A 476 37.00 11.88 -2.49
N ALA A 477 35.86 11.95 -1.78
CA ALA A 477 34.62 12.49 -2.34
C ALA A 477 34.73 13.98 -2.66
N GLN A 478 35.41 14.74 -1.80
CA GLN A 478 35.68 16.15 -1.99
C GLN A 478 36.72 16.37 -3.10
N ALA A 479 37.72 15.49 -3.26
CA ALA A 479 38.63 15.49 -4.41
C ALA A 479 37.91 15.15 -5.71
N HIS A 480 36.95 14.22 -5.70
CA HIS A 480 36.13 13.89 -6.86
C HIS A 480 35.13 15.02 -7.22
N ILE A 481 34.75 15.85 -6.24
CA ILE A 481 33.98 17.09 -6.44
C ILE A 481 34.90 18.23 -6.91
N LEU A 482 36.12 18.34 -6.39
CA LEU A 482 37.11 19.37 -6.76
C LEU A 482 37.77 19.09 -8.13
N GLU A 483 37.94 17.83 -8.52
CA GLU A 483 38.33 17.41 -9.86
C GLU A 483 37.20 17.73 -10.88
N LYS A 484 35.94 17.65 -10.41
CA LYS A 484 34.75 18.21 -11.09
C LYS A 484 34.75 19.75 -11.17
N GLU A 485 35.46 20.46 -10.31
CA GLU A 485 35.58 21.93 -10.32
C GLU A 485 36.84 22.45 -11.06
N GLY A 486 37.68 21.59 -11.64
CA GLY A 486 38.95 22.06 -12.22
C GLY A 486 39.59 21.28 -13.37
N ILE A 487 39.16 20.05 -13.71
CA ILE A 487 39.63 19.31 -14.91
C ILE A 487 38.47 18.49 -15.51
N LEU A 488 37.29 19.10 -15.67
CA LEU A 488 36.28 18.56 -16.57
C LEU A 488 36.45 19.19 -17.95
N HIS A 489 36.64 18.33 -18.95
CA HIS A 489 36.38 18.59 -20.37
C HIS A 489 35.28 19.65 -20.53
N MET A 490 35.51 20.70 -21.34
CA MET A 490 34.50 21.74 -21.60
C MET A 490 33.11 21.14 -21.91
N GLY A 491 33.06 19.98 -22.58
CA GLY A 491 31.83 19.25 -22.89
C GLY A 491 31.00 18.78 -21.68
N ALA A 492 31.59 18.49 -20.51
CA ALA A 492 30.82 18.07 -19.33
C ALA A 492 30.20 19.25 -18.58
N LYS A 493 30.88 20.40 -18.58
CA LYS A 493 30.30 21.65 -18.09
C LYS A 493 29.18 22.11 -19.02
N GLU A 494 29.39 22.03 -20.34
CA GLU A 494 28.35 22.28 -21.34
C GLU A 494 27.17 21.32 -21.17
N ALA A 495 27.40 20.02 -20.95
CA ALA A 495 26.31 19.06 -20.68
C ALA A 495 25.58 19.34 -19.36
N TYR A 496 26.28 19.77 -18.30
CA TYR A 496 25.64 20.17 -17.05
C TYR A 496 24.84 21.46 -17.20
N GLU A 497 25.38 22.46 -17.90
CA GLU A 497 24.67 23.70 -18.20
C GLU A 497 23.47 23.45 -19.11
N GLU A 498 23.58 22.56 -20.10
CA GLU A 498 22.48 22.15 -20.97
C GLU A 498 21.38 21.42 -20.18
N THR A 499 21.75 20.44 -19.34
CA THR A 499 20.77 19.74 -18.49
C THR A 499 20.16 20.66 -17.45
N TYR A 500 20.93 21.56 -16.84
CA TYR A 500 20.43 22.58 -15.93
C TYR A 500 19.51 23.58 -16.63
N GLU A 501 19.81 24.00 -17.86
CA GLU A 501 18.92 24.84 -18.65
C GLU A 501 17.65 24.11 -19.06
N GLN A 502 17.73 22.82 -19.41
CA GLN A 502 16.57 21.97 -19.66
C GLN A 502 15.69 21.87 -18.40
N LEU A 503 16.31 21.68 -17.23
CA LEU A 503 15.63 21.68 -15.93
C LEU A 503 15.08 23.07 -15.55
N LYS A 504 15.76 24.16 -15.88
CA LYS A 504 15.30 25.52 -15.59
C LYS A 504 14.13 25.95 -16.49
N LYS A 505 14.06 25.41 -17.71
CA LYS A 505 12.89 25.55 -18.59
C LYS A 505 11.67 24.81 -18.03
N LEU A 506 11.86 23.86 -17.12
CA LEU A 506 10.79 23.33 -16.30
C LEU A 506 10.46 24.33 -15.18
N ASP A 507 9.61 25.31 -15.45
CA ASP A 507 8.90 25.96 -14.34
C ASP A 507 7.86 24.96 -13.81
N PRO A 508 8.08 24.24 -12.69
CA PRO A 508 7.10 23.28 -12.22
C PRO A 508 5.83 24.04 -11.85
N THR A 509 4.67 23.48 -12.21
CA THR A 509 3.43 23.96 -11.62
C THR A 509 3.54 23.80 -10.10
N PRO A 510 2.96 24.71 -9.28
CA PRO A 510 3.09 24.63 -7.83
C PRO A 510 2.70 23.26 -7.25
N GLY A 511 1.79 22.52 -7.91
CA GLY A 511 1.40 21.16 -7.52
C GLY A 511 2.40 20.05 -7.89
N SER A 512 3.21 20.20 -8.95
CA SER A 512 4.16 19.18 -9.42
C SER A 512 5.57 19.35 -8.86
N MET A 513 5.85 20.48 -8.20
CA MET A 513 7.18 20.81 -7.69
C MET A 513 7.70 19.77 -6.70
N PHE A 514 6.83 19.24 -5.84
CA PHE A 514 7.22 18.25 -4.84
C PHE A 514 7.57 16.89 -5.45
N GLU A 515 6.79 16.43 -6.43
CA GLU A 515 7.08 15.16 -7.12
C GLU A 515 8.35 15.25 -7.96
N MET A 516 8.58 16.39 -8.61
CA MET A 516 9.81 16.65 -9.34
C MET A 516 11.01 16.67 -8.39
N PHE A 517 10.89 17.28 -7.21
CA PHE A 517 11.93 17.25 -6.19
C PHE A 517 12.23 15.82 -5.72
N ILE A 518 11.21 14.98 -5.49
CA ILE A 518 11.41 13.57 -5.13
C ILE A 518 12.11 12.82 -6.28
N ALA A 519 11.69 13.02 -7.52
CA ALA A 519 12.30 12.42 -8.70
C ALA A 519 13.77 12.85 -8.85
N GLU A 520 14.07 14.13 -8.65
CA GLU A 520 15.42 14.68 -8.68
C GLU A 520 16.30 14.07 -7.60
N LYS A 521 15.82 14.00 -6.34
CA LYS A 521 16.59 13.40 -5.24
C LYS A 521 16.79 11.90 -5.39
N SER A 522 15.88 11.21 -6.07
CA SER A 522 16.02 9.78 -6.40
C SER A 522 16.76 9.53 -7.72
N LEU A 523 17.13 10.59 -8.45
CA LEU A 523 17.72 10.54 -9.80
C LEU A 523 16.88 9.71 -10.79
N ASN A 524 15.54 9.79 -10.68
CA ASN A 524 14.62 9.08 -11.56
C ASN A 524 14.33 9.91 -12.82
N ILE A 525 15.21 9.76 -13.83
CA ILE A 525 15.17 10.52 -15.09
C ILE A 525 13.86 10.27 -15.86
N ASN A 526 13.41 9.03 -15.95
CA ASN A 526 12.17 8.68 -16.67
C ASN A 526 10.96 9.46 -16.14
N ARG A 527 10.87 9.64 -14.82
CA ARG A 527 9.77 10.40 -14.21
C ARG A 527 9.88 11.89 -14.52
N ILE A 528 11.09 12.43 -14.63
CA ILE A 528 11.33 13.82 -15.05
C ILE A 528 10.88 13.99 -16.51
N ASP A 529 11.24 13.05 -17.38
CA ASP A 529 10.85 13.03 -18.80
C ASP A 529 9.32 12.89 -18.99
N GLU A 530 8.66 12.10 -18.17
CA GLU A 530 7.19 12.02 -18.14
C GLU A 530 6.57 13.39 -17.83
N PHE A 531 7.10 14.13 -16.84
CA PHE A 531 6.64 15.49 -16.56
C PHE A 531 6.86 16.45 -17.74
N HIS A 532 7.95 16.29 -18.50
CA HIS A 532 8.18 17.02 -19.74
C HIS A 532 7.10 16.72 -20.78
N ALA A 533 6.81 15.44 -21.01
CA ALA A 533 5.82 14.99 -21.98
C ALA A 533 4.41 15.46 -21.63
N GLU A 534 4.00 15.33 -20.36
CA GLU A 534 2.70 15.78 -19.87
C GLU A 534 2.51 17.28 -20.04
N ARG A 535 3.54 18.07 -19.76
CA ARG A 535 3.49 19.52 -19.97
C ARG A 535 3.35 19.86 -21.45
N GLY A 536 4.11 19.18 -22.31
CA GLY A 536 4.00 19.32 -23.76
C GLY A 536 2.56 19.07 -24.24
N LEU A 537 1.94 17.98 -23.78
CA LEU A 537 0.55 17.63 -24.05
C LEU A 537 -0.44 18.68 -23.53
N LYS A 538 -0.27 19.19 -22.30
CA LYS A 538 -1.14 20.24 -21.73
C LYS A 538 -1.07 21.55 -22.53
N VAL A 539 0.13 21.96 -22.94
CA VAL A 539 0.32 23.17 -23.77
C VAL A 539 -0.32 22.99 -25.14
N LEU A 540 -0.21 21.80 -25.75
CA LEU A 540 -0.88 21.49 -27.01
C LEU A 540 -2.41 21.50 -26.87
N HIS A 541 -2.95 20.92 -25.80
CA HIS A 541 -4.39 20.96 -25.51
C HIS A 541 -4.91 22.39 -25.31
N GLN A 542 -4.20 23.22 -24.53
CA GLN A 542 -4.58 24.62 -24.36
C GLN A 542 -4.55 25.37 -25.69
N LYS A 543 -3.51 25.19 -26.51
CA LYS A 543 -3.44 25.79 -27.85
C LYS A 543 -4.60 25.34 -28.74
N ALA A 544 -4.99 24.06 -28.67
CA ALA A 544 -6.15 23.54 -29.40
C ALA A 544 -7.45 24.17 -28.91
N GLU A 545 -7.67 24.28 -27.59
CA GLU A 545 -8.84 24.96 -27.00
C GLU A 545 -8.91 26.43 -27.42
N TYR A 546 -7.80 27.17 -27.35
CA TYR A 546 -7.74 28.55 -27.84
C TYR A 546 -8.02 28.66 -29.34
N ALA A 547 -7.51 27.72 -30.16
CA ALA A 547 -7.81 27.68 -31.58
C ALA A 547 -9.30 27.42 -31.86
N THR A 548 -9.93 26.51 -31.09
CA THR A 548 -11.38 26.28 -31.20
C THR A 548 -12.21 27.49 -30.76
N LEU A 549 -11.79 28.20 -29.71
CA LEU A 549 -12.44 29.43 -29.25
C LEU A 549 -12.31 30.55 -30.30
N GLN A 550 -11.15 30.70 -30.93
CA GLN A 550 -10.96 31.67 -32.01
C GLN A 550 -11.78 31.32 -33.25
N GLN A 551 -11.90 30.03 -33.58
CA GLN A 551 -12.80 29.58 -34.65
C GLN A 551 -14.25 29.92 -34.32
N ASP A 552 -14.72 29.64 -33.10
CA ASP A 552 -16.07 29.98 -32.65
C ASP A 552 -16.34 31.50 -32.65
N GLU A 553 -15.36 32.33 -32.31
CA GLU A 553 -15.47 33.79 -32.38
C GLU A 553 -15.52 34.28 -33.83
N SER A 554 -14.68 33.74 -34.70
CA SER A 554 -14.71 34.06 -36.14
C SER A 554 -16.02 33.62 -36.81
N ASP A 555 -16.55 32.46 -36.44
CA ASP A 555 -17.85 31.96 -36.92
C ASP A 555 -19.01 32.83 -36.41
N LYS A 556 -18.95 33.31 -35.16
CA LYS A 556 -19.90 34.29 -34.64
C LYS A 556 -19.83 35.61 -35.40
N GLU A 557 -18.63 36.09 -35.71
CA GLU A 557 -18.44 37.33 -36.45
C GLU A 557 -18.96 37.21 -37.88
N ILE A 558 -18.64 36.10 -38.57
CA ILE A 558 -19.18 35.78 -39.91
C ILE A 558 -20.71 35.70 -39.88
N ARG A 559 -21.31 35.02 -38.90
CA ARG A 559 -22.77 34.94 -38.74
C ARG A 559 -23.39 36.32 -38.52
N SER A 560 -22.76 37.17 -37.70
CA SER A 560 -23.24 38.54 -37.46
C SER A 560 -23.21 39.40 -38.72
N ARG A 561 -22.17 39.23 -39.55
CA ARG A 561 -21.99 39.96 -40.81
C ARG A 561 -22.97 39.50 -41.87
N ILE A 562 -23.21 38.18 -41.96
CA ILE A 562 -24.27 37.61 -42.81
C ILE A 562 -25.64 38.13 -42.37
N GLN A 563 -25.94 38.16 -41.07
CA GLN A 563 -27.20 38.73 -40.56
C GLN A 563 -27.35 40.22 -40.90
N LYS A 564 -26.27 40.99 -40.82
CA LYS A 564 -26.27 42.41 -41.15
C LYS A 564 -26.51 42.66 -42.64
N ILE A 565 -25.87 41.88 -43.51
CA ILE A 565 -26.10 41.90 -44.96
C ILE A 565 -27.55 41.48 -45.25
N MET A 566 -28.03 40.38 -44.67
CA MET A 566 -29.42 39.97 -44.85
C MET A 566 -30.41 41.04 -44.38
N ALA A 567 -30.10 41.78 -43.31
CA ALA A 567 -30.94 42.88 -42.83
C ALA A 567 -30.91 44.12 -43.75
N GLU A 568 -29.78 44.41 -44.39
CA GLU A 568 -29.66 45.51 -45.37
C GLU A 568 -30.40 45.21 -46.68
N TYR A 569 -30.46 43.93 -47.09
CA TYR A 569 -31.11 43.50 -48.34
C TYR A 569 -32.51 42.91 -48.14
N ALA A 570 -33.03 42.86 -46.90
CA ALA A 570 -34.37 42.38 -46.62
C ALA A 570 -35.41 43.43 -47.00
N ASP A 571 -36.10 43.19 -48.12
CA ASP A 571 -37.30 43.93 -48.50
C ASP A 571 -38.32 43.92 -47.33
N PRO A 572 -38.91 45.06 -46.93
CA PRO A 572 -39.82 45.14 -45.79
C PRO A 572 -41.09 44.26 -45.92
N SER A 573 -41.39 43.74 -47.12
CA SER A 573 -42.44 42.76 -47.38
C SER A 573 -42.09 41.33 -46.96
N PHE A 574 -40.80 40.96 -46.87
CA PHE A 574 -40.35 39.61 -46.47
C PHE A 574 -40.29 39.40 -44.95
N ASN A 575 -40.24 40.48 -44.17
CA ASN A 575 -40.11 40.43 -42.70
C ASN A 575 -41.34 39.85 -41.97
N LYS A 576 -42.50 39.74 -42.65
CA LYS A 576 -43.70 39.09 -42.08
C LYS A 576 -43.64 37.55 -42.15
N VAL A 577 -42.92 36.97 -43.11
CA VAL A 577 -42.82 35.50 -43.26
C VAL A 577 -41.77 34.94 -42.29
N TYR A 578 -40.63 35.63 -42.14
CA TYR A 578 -39.56 35.18 -41.23
C TYR A 578 -39.93 35.22 -39.74
N LYS A 579 -40.81 36.15 -39.31
CA LYS A 579 -41.35 36.16 -37.94
C LYS A 579 -42.14 34.89 -37.63
N HIS A 580 -42.88 34.37 -38.62
CA HIS A 580 -43.72 33.19 -38.43
C HIS A 580 -42.91 31.88 -38.39
N GLU A 581 -41.80 31.80 -39.13
CA GLU A 581 -40.91 30.62 -39.10
C GLU A 581 -40.06 30.55 -37.82
N ASN A 582 -39.60 31.69 -37.29
CA ASN A 582 -38.85 31.71 -36.02
C ASN A 582 -39.71 31.35 -34.80
N GLU A 583 -41.02 31.64 -34.83
CA GLU A 583 -41.95 31.18 -33.79
C GLU A 583 -42.21 29.66 -33.88
N LEU A 584 -42.16 29.08 -35.08
CA LEU A 584 -42.28 27.63 -35.30
C LEU A 584 -41.03 26.87 -34.85
N THR A 585 -39.83 27.37 -35.14
CA THR A 585 -38.57 26.74 -34.70
C THR A 585 -38.38 26.83 -33.18
N GLN A 586 -38.74 27.95 -32.53
CA GLN A 586 -38.73 28.03 -31.07
C GLN A 586 -39.71 27.04 -30.42
N LYS A 587 -40.91 26.82 -31.02
CA LYS A 587 -41.84 25.79 -30.55
C LYS A 587 -41.31 24.37 -30.71
N TRP A 588 -40.53 24.09 -31.76
CA TRP A 588 -39.90 22.78 -31.96
C TRP A 588 -38.79 22.51 -30.95
N ASP A 589 -38.01 23.54 -30.60
CA ASP A 589 -36.88 23.40 -29.67
C ASP A 589 -37.34 23.26 -28.21
N ILE A 590 -38.48 23.87 -27.85
CA ILE A 590 -39.15 23.64 -26.57
C ILE A 590 -39.66 22.19 -26.49
N ARG A 591 -40.31 21.68 -27.55
CA ARG A 591 -40.75 20.27 -27.61
C ARG A 591 -39.59 19.27 -27.60
N SER A 592 -38.44 19.61 -28.17
CA SER A 592 -37.25 18.75 -28.17
C SER A 592 -36.63 18.65 -26.77
N LYS A 593 -36.58 19.77 -26.03
CA LYS A 593 -36.14 19.83 -24.64
C LYS A 593 -37.11 19.08 -23.70
N GLU A 594 -38.42 19.24 -23.89
CA GLU A 594 -39.44 18.49 -23.14
C GLU A 594 -39.33 16.98 -23.35
N ARG A 595 -39.03 16.52 -24.57
CA ARG A 595 -38.78 15.09 -24.85
C ARG A 595 -37.49 14.56 -24.23
N ARG A 596 -36.44 15.38 -24.12
CA ARG A 596 -35.19 14.99 -23.44
C ARG A 596 -35.36 14.90 -21.94
N THR A 597 -36.19 15.74 -21.33
CA THR A 597 -36.53 15.68 -19.90
C THR A 597 -37.54 14.59 -19.55
N ALA A 598 -38.31 14.08 -20.53
CA ALA A 598 -39.22 12.95 -20.32
C ALA A 598 -38.54 11.58 -20.47
N ASN A 599 -37.35 11.53 -21.08
CA ASN A 599 -36.54 10.32 -21.27
C ASN A 599 -35.34 10.23 -20.30
N GLN A 600 -35.19 11.20 -19.40
CA GLN A 600 -34.34 11.14 -18.20
C GLN A 600 -35.25 10.91 -16.99
#